data_AF-A0A2C5ZTN7-F1
#
_entry.id   AF-A0A2C5ZTN7-F1
#
_cell.length_a   1.000
_cell.length_b   1.000
_cell.length_c   1.000
_cell.angle_alpha   90.00
_cell.angle_beta   90.00
_cell.angle_gamma   90.00
#
_symmetry.space_group_name_H-M   'P 1'
#
loop_
_entity.id
_entity.type
_entity.pdbx_description
1 polymer ?
#
loop_
_entity_poly.entity_id
_entity_poly.type
_entity_poly.pdbx_seq_one_letter_code
_entity_poly.pdbx_strand_id
1 'polypeptide(L)'
;MYWSIIAWALVLLTRLGGAVDKETGRNVDWPRWCGKVYKPEYPSFEPGGQTLQPLRHGDELLNFKIKPRWSIFLQGEHQGQLILDATPSPWFGQQWPLLMTTPPPMDIVVDIQPENVVLLRATVQVPLVDSVKYFDLDSLTPRFEPYSVRLTGFTGNEIPITARTEFYYLPEKTGGSVTRLDNLNGGFHHRSPATHGRFEPFLPYGFYASCDRFLCDKNSRELIKRYHDDGFNSLVSLTTVFDSRSEYQYMESLDLRFMYDLRSYSKNLTAVREQVAAIKDSQAIFAYWASDEPDGHQDAFHFATDARDVIRSIDPYHPVAVTLNCQDYYYGPYTAGADIVMEDTYPIGINTTWSKWGTTCNATYGDCGCDNCRGSVYDVPERLDIIQRHERWLNLWPKIKVHNLQAFHGEGYWARSPSLQELNAMNALAFMHGSKAQLAWVWPTSGDEGRHLAVFASKILANPMRDLIVRGKATRARVECAVDKLDDAFDAAYWQVGDQLLVSLVSRVTLDSNHGVNIALPSSLVPQRVVQDVWGNGQWLLQRGQLSLSLIREMSVYMVVVEIMGV
;
A
#
# COMPACT_ATOMS: atom_id res chain seq x y z
N MET A 1 51.10 -24.21 61.74
CA MET A 1 52.45 -24.49 61.21
C MET A 1 52.25 -24.97 59.77
N TYR A 2 52.96 -24.35 58.83
CA TYR A 2 52.92 -24.50 57.37
C TYR A 2 51.94 -23.63 56.55
N TRP A 3 52.58 -22.65 55.89
CA TRP A 3 52.30 -21.93 54.64
C TRP A 3 51.97 -22.92 53.48
N SER A 4 51.39 -22.65 52.31
CA SER A 4 51.20 -21.43 51.51
C SER A 4 50.41 -21.76 50.20
N ILE A 5 49.89 -20.70 49.57
CA ILE A 5 49.66 -20.48 48.12
C ILE A 5 48.39 -21.04 47.43
N ILE A 6 47.51 -20.06 47.19
CA ILE A 6 46.43 -19.88 46.22
C ILE A 6 46.78 -20.41 44.81
N ALA A 7 45.90 -21.23 44.22
CA ALA A 7 45.85 -21.45 42.77
C ALA A 7 44.45 -21.91 42.31
N TRP A 8 43.97 -21.28 41.23
CA TRP A 8 42.85 -21.65 40.34
C TRP A 8 41.40 -21.34 40.76
N ALA A 9 41.04 -20.07 40.61
CA ALA A 9 39.69 -19.64 40.26
C ALA A 9 39.77 -18.75 39.00
N LEU A 10 39.65 -19.37 37.82
CA LEU A 10 39.34 -18.72 36.54
C LEU A 10 39.15 -19.83 35.50
N VAL A 11 37.92 -20.00 35.01
CA VAL A 11 37.57 -20.38 33.63
C VAL A 11 36.03 -20.47 33.50
N LEU A 12 35.51 -19.54 32.71
CA LEU A 12 34.23 -19.51 31.98
C LEU A 12 32.88 -19.47 32.74
N LEU A 13 32.59 -18.29 33.27
CA LEU A 13 31.26 -17.67 33.15
C LEU A 13 31.29 -16.75 31.92
N THR A 14 30.92 -17.25 30.74
CA THR A 14 30.39 -16.48 29.59
C THR A 14 30.04 -17.44 28.44
N ARG A 15 28.77 -17.89 28.40
CA ARG A 15 28.03 -18.14 27.15
C ARG A 15 26.56 -17.76 27.37
N LEU A 16 26.35 -16.49 27.74
CA LEU A 16 25.19 -15.74 27.30
C LEU A 16 25.60 -15.09 25.98
N GLY A 17 25.22 -15.73 24.88
CA GLY A 17 25.27 -15.19 23.53
C GLY A 17 23.96 -15.60 22.90
N GLY A 18 23.10 -14.61 22.62
CA GLY A 18 21.75 -14.82 22.14
C GLY A 18 21.70 -15.77 20.94
N ALA A 19 20.58 -16.48 20.80
CA ALA A 19 20.18 -16.93 19.50
C ALA A 19 20.19 -15.69 18.59
N VAL A 20 21.15 -15.62 17.66
CA VAL A 20 21.06 -14.70 16.54
C VAL A 20 19.79 -15.13 15.83
N ASP A 21 18.74 -14.32 15.91
CA ASP A 21 17.52 -14.52 15.14
C ASP A 21 17.94 -14.59 13.67
N LYS A 22 17.78 -15.77 13.08
CA LYS A 22 18.45 -16.15 11.84
C LYS A 22 17.80 -15.47 10.64
N GLU A 23 18.62 -15.03 9.69
CA GLU A 23 18.19 -14.66 8.34
C GLU A 23 17.40 -15.81 7.68
N THR A 24 16.52 -15.46 6.73
CA THR A 24 15.66 -16.44 6.05
C THR A 24 16.28 -16.94 4.74
N GLY A 25 15.69 -18.01 4.17
CA GLY A 25 16.09 -18.55 2.87
C GLY A 25 17.24 -19.56 2.91
N ARG A 26 17.92 -19.73 1.77
CA ARG A 26 18.99 -20.73 1.56
C ARG A 26 20.36 -20.06 1.52
N ASN A 27 21.40 -20.75 2.00
CA ASN A 27 22.77 -20.24 2.10
C ASN A 27 22.87 -18.98 2.97
N VAL A 28 22.35 -19.09 4.21
CA VAL A 28 22.22 -17.96 5.16
C VAL A 28 23.52 -17.33 5.63
N ASP A 29 24.63 -18.00 5.34
CA ASP A 29 25.99 -17.54 5.58
C ASP A 29 26.55 -16.68 4.43
N TRP A 30 25.84 -16.54 3.30
CA TRP A 30 26.31 -15.80 2.12
C TRP A 30 25.65 -14.41 2.01
N PRO A 31 26.38 -13.40 1.49
CA PRO A 31 25.82 -12.06 1.27
C PRO A 31 24.77 -12.10 0.17
N ARG A 32 23.50 -11.87 0.50
CA ARG A 32 22.40 -11.93 -0.48
C ARG A 32 21.50 -10.70 -0.39
N TRP A 33 20.81 -10.46 -1.49
CA TRP A 33 19.75 -9.46 -1.65
C TRP A 33 18.60 -10.14 -2.40
N CYS A 34 17.38 -10.06 -1.89
CA CYS A 34 16.22 -10.76 -2.49
C CYS A 34 16.46 -12.27 -2.69
N GLY A 35 17.21 -12.89 -1.77
CA GLY A 35 17.61 -14.30 -1.84
C GLY A 35 18.77 -14.61 -2.78
N LYS A 36 19.22 -13.67 -3.62
CA LYS A 36 20.29 -13.85 -4.61
C LYS A 36 21.63 -13.43 -4.03
N VAL A 37 22.70 -14.20 -4.24
CA VAL A 37 24.04 -13.69 -3.89
C VAL A 37 24.39 -12.53 -4.81
N TYR A 38 24.97 -11.47 -4.27
CA TYR A 38 25.42 -10.32 -5.05
C TYR A 38 26.93 -10.18 -5.19
N LYS A 39 27.73 -10.97 -4.48
CA LYS A 39 29.20 -10.88 -4.51
C LYS A 39 29.88 -11.97 -5.36
N PRO A 40 30.95 -11.63 -6.11
CA PRO A 40 31.56 -12.50 -7.12
C PRO A 40 32.23 -13.77 -6.57
N GLU A 41 32.53 -13.83 -5.27
CA GLU A 41 33.20 -14.98 -4.65
C GLU A 41 32.28 -16.19 -4.44
N TYR A 42 30.98 -16.04 -4.63
CA TYR A 42 29.97 -17.07 -4.38
C TYR A 42 29.23 -17.44 -5.68
N PRO A 43 28.83 -18.72 -5.86
CA PRO A 43 28.09 -19.12 -7.04
C PRO A 43 26.63 -18.63 -7.01
N SER A 44 26.07 -18.37 -8.20
CA SER A 44 24.62 -18.15 -8.37
C SER A 44 23.82 -19.38 -7.95
N PHE A 45 22.61 -19.18 -7.43
CA PHE A 45 21.71 -20.28 -7.09
C PHE A 45 20.24 -19.83 -7.15
N GLU A 46 19.33 -20.79 -7.25
CA GLU A 46 17.88 -20.51 -7.22
C GLU A 46 17.46 -20.05 -5.82
N PRO A 47 17.03 -18.78 -5.64
CA PRO A 47 16.77 -18.21 -4.31
C PRO A 47 15.61 -18.89 -3.59
N GLY A 48 14.64 -19.42 -4.34
CA GLY A 48 13.37 -19.90 -3.80
C GLY A 48 12.52 -18.76 -3.23
N GLY A 49 11.50 -19.10 -2.45
CA GLY A 49 10.65 -18.12 -1.77
C GLY A 49 9.60 -17.45 -2.65
N GLN A 50 9.53 -17.78 -3.93
CA GLN A 50 8.53 -17.22 -4.85
C GLN A 50 7.12 -17.55 -4.41
N THR A 51 6.21 -16.60 -4.60
CA THR A 51 4.79 -16.79 -4.41
C THR A 51 4.24 -17.50 -5.64
N LEU A 52 3.87 -18.76 -5.49
CA LEU A 52 3.39 -19.55 -6.62
C LEU A 52 1.87 -19.47 -6.76
N GLN A 53 1.40 -19.58 -7.99
CA GLN A 53 -0.02 -19.80 -8.25
C GLN A 53 -0.50 -21.06 -7.53
N PRO A 54 -1.62 -21.02 -6.79
CA PRO A 54 -2.17 -22.19 -6.13
C PRO A 54 -2.51 -23.29 -7.13
N LEU A 55 -2.35 -24.54 -6.68
CA LEU A 55 -2.87 -25.68 -7.42
C LEU A 55 -4.39 -25.54 -7.57
N ARG A 56 -4.88 -25.78 -8.78
CA ARG A 56 -6.32 -25.80 -9.04
C ARG A 56 -6.93 -27.03 -8.39
N HIS A 57 -8.08 -26.85 -7.77
CA HIS A 57 -8.98 -27.95 -7.43
C HIS A 57 -9.61 -28.52 -8.72
N GLY A 58 -9.97 -29.80 -8.68
CA GLY A 58 -10.65 -30.46 -9.80
C GLY A 58 -12.06 -29.93 -10.07
N ASP A 59 -12.69 -29.35 -9.04
CA ASP A 59 -14.01 -28.71 -9.07
C ASP A 59 -13.91 -27.22 -8.67
N GLU A 60 -14.91 -26.42 -9.03
CA GLU A 60 -15.05 -25.06 -8.51
C GLU A 60 -15.52 -25.08 -7.04
N LEU A 61 -14.86 -24.28 -6.20
CA LEU A 61 -15.21 -24.07 -4.80
C LEU A 61 -15.84 -22.70 -4.61
N LEU A 62 -16.67 -22.53 -3.57
CA LEU A 62 -17.18 -21.21 -3.23
C LEU A 62 -16.19 -20.53 -2.28
N ASN A 63 -15.47 -19.52 -2.77
CA ASN A 63 -14.62 -18.68 -1.95
C ASN A 63 -15.49 -17.66 -1.22
N PHE A 64 -15.77 -17.96 0.05
CA PHE A 64 -16.63 -17.16 0.91
C PHE A 64 -15.76 -16.35 1.88
N LYS A 65 -15.82 -15.01 1.79
CA LYS A 65 -14.95 -14.11 2.54
C LYS A 65 -15.75 -12.98 3.18
N ILE A 66 -15.22 -12.49 4.30
CA ILE A 66 -15.76 -11.36 5.06
C ILE A 66 -14.63 -10.48 5.57
N LYS A 67 -14.82 -9.16 5.49
CA LYS A 67 -13.89 -8.16 6.02
C LYS A 67 -14.66 -6.95 6.53
N PRO A 68 -14.31 -6.31 7.66
CA PRO A 68 -14.84 -4.99 7.97
C PRO A 68 -14.44 -4.00 6.89
N ARG A 69 -15.34 -3.12 6.47
CA ARG A 69 -14.99 -2.11 5.46
C ARG A 69 -13.87 -1.20 5.96
N TRP A 70 -13.96 -0.79 7.21
CA TRP A 70 -12.94 0.04 7.83
C TRP A 70 -12.00 -0.81 8.68
N SER A 71 -10.70 -0.49 8.70
CA SER A 71 -9.74 -1.20 9.56
C SER A 71 -10.09 -1.11 11.05
N ILE A 72 -10.72 0.00 11.46
CA ILE A 72 -11.21 0.27 12.82
C ILE A 72 -12.52 1.07 12.77
N PHE A 73 -13.35 0.91 13.80
CA PHE A 73 -14.50 1.74 14.16
C PHE A 73 -14.25 2.41 15.51
N LEU A 74 -14.90 3.55 15.79
CA LEU A 74 -14.77 4.29 17.06
C LEU A 74 -16.10 4.39 17.80
N GLN A 75 -16.07 4.48 19.13
CA GLN A 75 -17.23 4.62 20.02
C GLN A 75 -18.27 5.68 19.62
N GLY A 76 -17.88 6.72 18.90
CA GLY A 76 -18.80 7.74 18.37
C GLY A 76 -19.60 7.31 17.14
N GLU A 77 -19.37 6.12 16.60
CA GLU A 77 -20.03 5.59 15.42
C GLU A 77 -21.14 4.60 15.81
N HIS A 78 -22.34 4.80 15.28
CA HIS A 78 -23.52 3.96 15.57
C HIS A 78 -23.68 2.79 14.60
N GLN A 79 -23.02 2.84 13.44
CA GLN A 79 -23.20 1.85 12.39
C GLN A 79 -21.86 1.38 11.83
N GLY A 80 -21.67 0.06 11.81
CA GLY A 80 -20.53 -0.61 11.20
C GLY A 80 -20.85 -1.12 9.80
N GLN A 81 -19.80 -1.42 9.04
CA GLN A 81 -19.88 -1.96 7.67
C GLN A 81 -19.01 -3.21 7.51
N LEU A 82 -19.55 -4.23 6.86
CA LEU A 82 -18.86 -5.45 6.45
C LEU A 82 -18.92 -5.58 4.93
N ILE A 83 -17.87 -6.11 4.33
CA ILE A 83 -17.78 -6.46 2.92
C ILE A 83 -17.84 -7.98 2.81
N LEU A 84 -18.71 -8.47 1.95
CA LEU A 84 -18.92 -9.90 1.69
C LEU A 84 -18.55 -10.22 0.25
N ASP A 85 -17.76 -11.27 0.08
CA ASP A 85 -17.52 -11.90 -1.22
C ASP A 85 -17.95 -13.37 -1.16
N ALA A 86 -18.66 -13.81 -2.19
CA ALA A 86 -19.00 -15.21 -2.41
C ALA A 86 -18.90 -15.48 -3.91
N THR A 87 -17.75 -16.00 -4.35
CA THR A 87 -17.47 -16.24 -5.76
C THR A 87 -16.99 -17.67 -6.00
N PRO A 88 -17.37 -18.29 -7.13
CA PRO A 88 -16.70 -19.49 -7.61
C PRO A 88 -15.19 -19.24 -7.74
N SER A 89 -14.39 -20.21 -7.32
CA SER A 89 -12.95 -20.14 -7.33
C SER A 89 -12.36 -21.52 -7.59
N PRO A 90 -11.40 -21.63 -8.52
CA PRO A 90 -10.71 -22.89 -8.77
C PRO A 90 -9.63 -23.18 -7.72
N TRP A 91 -9.35 -22.27 -6.77
CA TRP A 91 -8.21 -22.38 -5.85
C TRP A 91 -8.61 -22.46 -4.38
N PHE A 92 -9.69 -21.79 -4.00
CA PHE A 92 -10.00 -21.54 -2.59
C PHE A 92 -11.49 -21.66 -2.34
N GLY A 93 -11.84 -22.12 -1.14
CA GLY A 93 -13.21 -22.08 -0.67
C GLY A 93 -13.66 -23.41 -0.10
N GLN A 94 -14.98 -23.56 -0.02
CA GLN A 94 -15.65 -24.76 0.44
C GLN A 94 -16.44 -25.36 -0.73
N GLN A 95 -16.62 -26.68 -0.72
CA GLN A 95 -17.54 -27.32 -1.66
C GLN A 95 -18.95 -26.79 -1.40
N TRP A 96 -19.60 -26.35 -2.47
CA TRP A 96 -20.98 -25.92 -2.43
C TRP A 96 -21.68 -26.49 -3.67
N PRO A 97 -22.46 -27.59 -3.53
CA PRO A 97 -22.98 -28.38 -4.66
C PRO A 97 -23.79 -27.58 -5.70
N LEU A 98 -24.31 -26.43 -5.28
CA LEU A 98 -25.19 -25.57 -6.07
C LEU A 98 -24.42 -24.60 -6.99
N LEU A 99 -23.08 -24.61 -6.98
CA LEU A 99 -22.26 -23.89 -7.97
C LEU A 99 -22.42 -24.44 -9.39
N MET A 100 -22.72 -25.73 -9.52
CA MET A 100 -22.85 -26.41 -10.81
C MET A 100 -24.20 -26.14 -11.49
N THR A 101 -25.09 -25.40 -10.84
CA THR A 101 -26.41 -25.00 -11.33
C THR A 101 -26.58 -23.48 -11.16
N THR A 102 -27.73 -22.91 -11.51
CA THR A 102 -28.04 -21.52 -11.15
C THR A 102 -28.10 -21.41 -9.62
N PRO A 103 -27.16 -20.71 -8.96
CA PRO A 103 -27.10 -20.71 -7.51
C PRO A 103 -28.36 -20.06 -6.94
N PRO A 104 -29.10 -20.72 -6.03
CA PRO A 104 -30.23 -20.09 -5.38
C PRO A 104 -29.77 -18.98 -4.43
N PRO A 105 -30.68 -18.12 -3.97
CA PRO A 105 -30.37 -17.18 -2.90
C PRO A 105 -29.87 -17.93 -1.65
N MET A 106 -28.86 -17.36 -1.01
CA MET A 106 -28.23 -17.89 0.19
C MET A 106 -28.61 -17.01 1.39
N ASP A 107 -29.12 -17.64 2.45
CA ASP A 107 -29.33 -16.95 3.72
C ASP A 107 -28.00 -16.89 4.48
N ILE A 108 -27.69 -15.72 5.04
CA ILE A 108 -26.46 -15.48 5.78
C ILE A 108 -26.75 -14.97 7.18
N VAL A 109 -25.91 -15.40 8.12
CA VAL A 109 -25.86 -14.91 9.49
C VAL A 109 -24.44 -14.48 9.81
N VAL A 110 -24.29 -13.26 10.32
CA VAL A 110 -23.02 -12.78 10.86
C VAL A 110 -23.16 -12.64 12.36
N ASP A 111 -22.24 -13.25 13.11
CA ASP A 111 -22.26 -13.26 14.56
C ASP A 111 -20.86 -13.09 15.17
N ILE A 112 -20.80 -12.56 16.39
CA ILE A 112 -19.58 -12.44 17.20
C ILE A 112 -19.31 -13.76 17.90
N GLN A 113 -18.05 -14.17 17.93
CA GLN A 113 -17.57 -15.38 18.59
C GLN A 113 -16.72 -15.05 19.82
N PRO A 114 -16.82 -15.85 20.91
CA PRO A 114 -17.67 -17.04 21.09
C PRO A 114 -19.10 -16.76 21.59
N GLU A 115 -19.48 -15.50 21.82
CA GLU A 115 -20.74 -15.12 22.48
C GLU A 115 -22.00 -15.38 21.64
N ASN A 116 -21.85 -15.63 20.33
CA ASN A 116 -22.92 -15.80 19.35
C ASN A 116 -23.90 -14.60 19.28
N VAL A 117 -23.41 -13.39 19.50
CA VAL A 117 -24.20 -12.16 19.33
C VAL A 117 -24.36 -11.91 17.83
N VAL A 118 -25.60 -11.95 17.32
CA VAL A 118 -25.89 -11.76 15.90
C VAL A 118 -25.78 -10.28 15.53
N LEU A 119 -24.89 -9.97 14.59
CA LEU A 119 -24.71 -8.61 14.04
C LEU A 119 -25.71 -8.31 12.92
N LEU A 120 -25.95 -9.27 12.03
CA LEU A 120 -26.95 -9.14 10.97
C LEU A 120 -27.40 -10.50 10.43
N ARG A 121 -28.59 -10.49 9.81
CA ARG A 121 -29.09 -11.56 8.94
C ARG A 121 -29.50 -10.96 7.60
N ALA A 122 -29.22 -11.66 6.51
CA ALA A 122 -29.61 -11.22 5.18
C ALA A 122 -29.75 -12.43 4.24
N THR A 123 -30.39 -12.20 3.10
CA THR A 123 -30.36 -13.13 1.96
C THR A 123 -29.53 -12.48 0.86
N VAL A 124 -28.63 -13.23 0.24
CA VAL A 124 -27.73 -12.74 -0.82
C VAL A 124 -27.80 -13.63 -2.05
N GLN A 125 -27.56 -13.04 -3.22
CA GLN A 125 -27.47 -13.77 -4.48
C GLN A 125 -26.00 -14.06 -4.79
N VAL A 126 -25.67 -15.33 -5.07
CA VAL A 126 -24.32 -15.76 -5.49
C VAL A 126 -24.26 -15.84 -7.02
N PRO A 127 -23.17 -15.42 -7.69
CA PRO A 127 -21.97 -14.80 -7.11
C PRO A 127 -22.21 -13.36 -6.64
N LEU A 128 -21.48 -12.96 -5.60
CA LEU A 128 -21.37 -11.57 -5.18
C LEU A 128 -19.91 -11.19 -4.89
N VAL A 129 -19.58 -9.94 -5.19
CA VAL A 129 -18.28 -9.33 -4.92
C VAL A 129 -18.54 -7.94 -4.35
N ASP A 130 -17.70 -7.50 -3.42
CA ASP A 130 -17.68 -6.14 -2.89
C ASP A 130 -19.05 -5.76 -2.26
N SER A 131 -19.81 -6.74 -1.74
CA SER A 131 -21.16 -6.49 -1.22
C SER A 131 -21.12 -5.93 0.21
N VAL A 132 -21.51 -4.67 0.35
CA VAL A 132 -21.52 -3.99 1.66
C VAL A 132 -22.80 -4.32 2.43
N LYS A 133 -22.63 -4.74 3.68
CA LYS A 133 -23.70 -4.93 4.68
C LYS A 133 -23.43 -4.06 5.90
N TYR A 134 -24.51 -3.63 6.55
CA TYR A 134 -24.47 -2.72 7.70
C TYR A 134 -24.90 -3.47 8.96
N PHE A 135 -24.31 -3.10 10.10
CA PHE A 135 -24.69 -3.63 11.41
C PHE A 135 -24.64 -2.53 12.47
N ASP A 136 -25.33 -2.76 13.58
CA ASP A 136 -25.45 -1.81 14.68
C ASP A 136 -24.26 -1.94 15.65
N LEU A 137 -23.56 -0.82 15.90
CA LEU A 137 -22.46 -0.74 16.85
C LEU A 137 -22.93 -0.40 18.28
N ASP A 138 -24.13 0.16 18.45
CA ASP A 138 -24.66 0.55 19.76
C ASP A 138 -24.92 -0.67 20.66
N SER A 139 -25.07 -1.86 20.05
CA SER A 139 -25.20 -3.14 20.74
C SER A 139 -23.87 -3.68 21.29
N LEU A 140 -22.74 -3.07 20.93
CA LEU A 140 -21.39 -3.52 21.27
C LEU A 140 -20.73 -2.56 22.26
N THR A 141 -19.73 -3.06 22.98
CA THR A 141 -18.94 -2.25 23.93
C THR A 141 -17.57 -1.95 23.30
N PRO A 142 -17.18 -0.69 23.17
CA PRO A 142 -15.85 -0.35 22.69
C PRO A 142 -14.76 -0.99 23.56
N ARG A 143 -13.74 -1.60 22.95
CA ARG A 143 -12.63 -2.28 23.63
C ARG A 143 -11.36 -2.29 22.76
N PHE A 144 -10.22 -2.56 23.38
CA PHE A 144 -8.94 -2.58 22.66
C PHE A 144 -8.69 -3.93 21.95
N GLU A 145 -9.32 -5.00 22.42
CA GLU A 145 -9.27 -6.32 21.81
C GLU A 145 -10.25 -6.44 20.63
N PRO A 146 -9.86 -7.05 19.51
CA PRO A 146 -10.76 -7.18 18.37
C PRO A 146 -11.98 -8.05 18.69
N TYR A 147 -13.08 -7.80 17.98
CA TYR A 147 -14.22 -8.72 17.90
C TYR A 147 -13.95 -9.80 16.86
N SER A 148 -14.01 -11.06 17.27
CA SER A 148 -13.97 -12.19 16.35
C SER A 148 -15.35 -12.38 15.71
N VAL A 149 -15.40 -12.40 14.39
CA VAL A 149 -16.64 -12.46 13.62
C VAL A 149 -16.68 -13.72 12.78
N ARG A 150 -17.81 -14.40 12.81
CA ARG A 150 -18.13 -15.52 11.93
C ARG A 150 -19.28 -15.14 11.00
N LEU A 151 -19.09 -15.42 9.72
CA LEU A 151 -20.13 -15.43 8.70
C LEU A 151 -20.50 -16.88 8.43
N THR A 152 -21.80 -17.19 8.44
CA THR A 152 -22.33 -18.50 8.10
C THR A 152 -23.36 -18.36 6.98
N GLY A 153 -23.23 -19.16 5.92
CA GLY A 153 -24.16 -19.22 4.80
C GLY A 153 -24.95 -20.52 4.79
N PHE A 154 -26.25 -20.44 4.50
CA PHE A 154 -27.21 -21.53 4.50
C PHE A 154 -27.98 -21.59 3.18
N THR A 155 -28.31 -22.80 2.73
CA THR A 155 -29.15 -23.00 1.55
C THR A 155 -29.99 -24.27 1.71
N GLY A 156 -31.26 -24.13 2.10
CA GLY A 156 -32.11 -25.27 2.39
C GLY A 156 -31.50 -26.17 3.46
N ASN A 157 -31.34 -27.46 3.14
CA ASN A 157 -30.78 -28.48 4.04
C ASN A 157 -29.28 -28.76 3.79
N GLU A 158 -28.60 -27.93 2.99
CA GLU A 158 -27.18 -28.10 2.71
C GLU A 158 -26.31 -27.82 3.93
N ILE A 159 -25.08 -28.35 3.92
CA ILE A 159 -24.08 -28.09 4.96
C ILE A 159 -23.74 -26.58 4.94
N PRO A 160 -23.77 -25.90 6.11
CA PRO A 160 -23.44 -24.49 6.16
C PRO A 160 -21.97 -24.23 5.81
N ILE A 161 -21.74 -23.18 5.03
CA ILE A 161 -20.40 -22.68 4.74
C ILE A 161 -20.03 -21.58 5.72
N THR A 162 -18.76 -21.44 6.06
CA THR A 162 -18.32 -20.42 7.02
C THR A 162 -17.12 -19.61 6.57
N ALA A 163 -17.07 -18.36 6.98
CA ALA A 163 -15.91 -17.48 6.85
C ALA A 163 -15.69 -16.74 8.17
N ARG A 164 -14.47 -16.25 8.42
CA ARG A 164 -14.11 -15.56 9.66
C ARG A 164 -13.31 -14.30 9.38
N THR A 165 -13.46 -13.33 10.26
CA THR A 165 -12.65 -12.11 10.27
C THR A 165 -12.61 -11.52 11.68
N GLU A 166 -11.90 -10.41 11.81
CA GLU A 166 -11.85 -9.62 13.03
C GLU A 166 -12.07 -8.14 12.70
N PHE A 167 -12.66 -7.40 13.63
CA PHE A 167 -12.70 -5.94 13.55
C PHE A 167 -12.45 -5.30 14.92
N TYR A 168 -11.94 -4.07 14.91
CA TYR A 168 -11.74 -3.28 16.10
C TYR A 168 -12.86 -2.25 16.24
N TYR A 169 -13.49 -2.20 17.40
CA TYR A 169 -14.39 -1.12 17.81
C TYR A 169 -13.79 -0.48 19.05
N LEU A 170 -13.04 0.59 18.84
CA LEU A 170 -12.16 1.17 19.84
C LEU A 170 -12.89 2.27 20.64
N PRO A 171 -12.51 2.48 21.91
CA PRO A 171 -12.91 3.67 22.64
C PRO A 171 -12.53 4.93 21.88
N GLU A 172 -13.31 6.00 22.08
CA GLU A 172 -13.01 7.29 21.47
C GLU A 172 -11.62 7.78 21.89
N LYS A 173 -10.81 8.18 20.92
CA LYS A 173 -9.47 8.71 21.19
C LYS A 173 -9.61 10.17 21.62
N THR A 174 -9.29 10.48 22.86
CA THR A 174 -9.49 11.82 23.45
C THR A 174 -8.39 12.82 23.12
N GLY A 175 -7.28 12.37 22.53
CA GLY A 175 -6.18 13.22 22.06
C GLY A 175 -5.46 12.58 20.87
N GLY A 176 -4.71 13.38 20.11
CA GLY A 176 -4.00 12.93 18.91
C GLY A 176 -4.92 12.69 17.71
N SER A 177 -4.44 11.89 16.76
CA SER A 177 -5.15 11.51 15.53
C SER A 177 -5.58 10.04 15.52
N VAL A 178 -6.40 9.71 14.53
CA VAL A 178 -6.80 8.34 14.18
C VAL A 178 -6.76 8.21 12.66
N THR A 179 -6.18 7.12 12.15
CA THR A 179 -6.22 6.79 10.72
C THR A 179 -6.85 5.42 10.53
N ARG A 180 -7.83 5.33 9.62
CA ARG A 180 -8.43 4.08 9.20
C ARG A 180 -8.28 3.85 7.70
N LEU A 181 -8.24 2.59 7.31
CA LEU A 181 -8.10 2.15 5.92
C LEU A 181 -9.44 1.66 5.38
N ASP A 182 -9.76 1.96 4.12
CA ASP A 182 -10.93 1.40 3.41
C ASP A 182 -10.55 0.08 2.73
N ASN A 183 -11.05 -1.04 3.23
CA ASN A 183 -10.83 -2.37 2.67
C ASN A 183 -11.62 -2.60 1.36
N LEU A 184 -12.56 -1.73 0.98
CA LEU A 184 -13.34 -1.87 -0.26
C LEU A 184 -12.61 -1.26 -1.45
N ASN A 185 -12.35 0.05 -1.36
CA ASN A 185 -11.78 0.83 -2.46
C ASN A 185 -10.29 1.12 -2.28
N GLY A 186 -9.72 0.75 -1.13
CA GLY A 186 -8.42 1.25 -0.68
C GLY A 186 -8.50 2.70 -0.20
N GLY A 187 -7.40 3.21 0.35
CA GLY A 187 -7.26 4.62 0.72
C GLY A 187 -7.29 4.88 2.21
N PHE A 188 -6.83 6.07 2.58
CA PHE A 188 -6.71 6.50 3.97
C PHE A 188 -7.85 7.44 4.32
N HIS A 189 -8.39 7.29 5.53
CA HIS A 189 -9.25 8.29 6.15
C HIS A 189 -8.62 8.71 7.46
N HIS A 190 -8.42 10.01 7.60
CA HIS A 190 -7.72 10.59 8.73
C HIS A 190 -8.67 11.46 9.55
N ARG A 191 -8.48 11.42 10.85
CA ARG A 191 -9.24 12.16 11.83
C ARG A 191 -8.29 12.77 12.85
N SER A 192 -8.43 14.06 13.12
CA SER A 192 -7.64 14.79 14.11
C SER A 192 -8.43 16.02 14.60
N PRO A 193 -7.90 16.81 15.55
CA PRO A 193 -8.49 18.12 15.87
C PRO A 193 -8.59 19.05 14.65
N ALA A 194 -7.65 18.97 13.70
CA ALA A 194 -7.67 19.76 12.46
C ALA A 194 -8.86 19.39 11.55
N THR A 195 -9.34 18.14 11.59
CA THR A 195 -10.55 17.70 10.87
C THR A 195 -11.83 17.83 11.71
N HIS A 196 -11.76 18.57 12.83
CA HIS A 196 -12.85 18.70 13.81
C HIS A 196 -13.37 17.35 14.31
N GLY A 197 -12.48 16.38 14.48
CA GLY A 197 -12.84 15.04 14.97
C GLY A 197 -13.69 14.23 13.98
N ARG A 198 -13.65 14.53 12.68
CA ARG A 198 -14.32 13.74 11.64
C ARG A 198 -13.31 13.01 10.77
N PHE A 199 -13.67 11.81 10.31
CA PHE A 199 -12.89 11.11 9.29
C PHE A 199 -13.07 11.79 7.93
N GLU A 200 -11.96 12.23 7.35
CA GLU A 200 -11.92 12.82 6.01
C GLU A 200 -10.99 12.01 5.09
N PRO A 201 -11.26 11.96 3.78
CA PRO A 201 -10.37 11.32 2.81
C PRO A 201 -8.99 11.95 2.87
N PHE A 202 -7.96 11.10 2.95
CA PHE A 202 -6.58 11.51 3.01
C PHE A 202 -5.80 10.77 1.93
N LEU A 203 -5.10 11.54 1.10
CA LEU A 203 -4.16 11.02 0.11
C LEU A 203 -2.77 11.50 0.53
N PRO A 204 -1.95 10.68 1.21
CA PRO A 204 -0.60 11.07 1.55
C PRO A 204 0.22 11.27 0.26
N TYR A 205 0.67 12.51 0.06
CA TYR A 205 1.56 12.87 -1.04
C TYR A 205 2.71 13.71 -0.48
N GLY A 206 3.94 13.28 -0.72
CA GLY A 206 5.13 13.97 -0.22
C GLY A 206 6.40 13.14 -0.36
N PHE A 207 7.28 13.25 0.63
CA PHE A 207 8.62 12.67 0.60
C PHE A 207 8.95 11.93 1.90
N TYR A 208 9.92 11.03 1.81
CA TYR A 208 10.78 10.72 2.95
C TYR A 208 11.59 11.97 3.28
N ALA A 209 11.53 12.43 4.53
CA ALA A 209 12.08 13.71 4.96
C ALA A 209 13.30 13.46 5.85
N SER A 210 14.47 13.86 5.38
CA SER A 210 15.74 13.65 6.09
C SER A 210 15.80 14.46 7.40
N CYS A 211 16.48 13.89 8.40
CA CYS A 211 16.96 14.65 9.55
C CYS A 211 17.97 15.73 9.08
N ASP A 212 18.98 15.30 8.31
CA ASP A 212 20.04 16.19 7.87
C ASP A 212 19.55 17.23 6.87
N ARG A 213 19.84 18.51 7.18
CA ARG A 213 19.48 19.68 6.35
C ARG A 213 17.97 19.90 6.18
N PHE A 214 17.14 19.24 7.01
CA PHE A 214 15.70 19.47 7.03
C PHE A 214 15.08 19.35 8.43
N LEU A 215 14.72 18.15 8.90
CA LEU A 215 14.01 18.01 10.19
C LEU A 215 14.88 18.34 11.41
N CYS A 216 16.19 18.13 11.32
CA CYS A 216 17.13 18.41 12.40
C CYS A 216 18.00 19.65 12.11
N ASP A 217 17.67 20.42 11.07
CA ASP A 217 18.39 21.65 10.75
C ASP A 217 18.07 22.74 11.78
N LYS A 218 19.03 23.64 12.01
CA LYS A 218 18.82 24.81 12.87
C LYS A 218 17.65 25.71 12.44
N ASN A 219 17.30 25.69 11.16
CA ASN A 219 16.18 26.42 10.56
C ASN A 219 15.03 25.48 10.16
N SER A 220 14.88 24.35 10.87
CA SER A 220 13.89 23.30 10.58
C SER A 220 12.48 23.87 10.38
N ARG A 221 12.04 24.81 11.21
CA ARG A 221 10.69 25.40 11.16
C ARG A 221 10.43 26.14 9.85
N GLU A 222 11.36 26.97 9.38
CA GLU A 222 11.21 27.66 8.10
C GLU A 222 11.18 26.66 6.94
N LEU A 223 12.00 25.62 7.00
CA LEU A 223 12.06 24.59 5.97
C LEU A 223 10.78 23.74 5.92
N ILE A 224 10.28 23.29 7.08
CA ILE A 224 9.01 22.56 7.22
C ILE A 224 7.85 23.44 6.72
N LYS A 225 7.84 24.73 7.08
CA LYS A 225 6.81 25.64 6.61
C LYS A 225 6.82 25.74 5.08
N ARG A 226 8.00 25.90 4.46
CA ARG A 226 8.11 25.97 3.00
C ARG A 226 7.62 24.67 2.35
N TYR A 227 8.02 23.51 2.87
CA TYR A 227 7.56 22.22 2.37
C TYR A 227 6.03 22.10 2.40
N HIS A 228 5.40 22.51 3.50
CA HIS A 228 3.94 22.58 3.60
C HIS A 228 3.34 23.59 2.61
N ASP A 229 3.91 24.80 2.52
CA ASP A 229 3.42 25.87 1.64
C ASP A 229 3.55 25.51 0.14
N ASP A 230 4.52 24.66 -0.23
CA ASP A 230 4.65 24.09 -1.58
C ASP A 230 3.49 23.14 -1.93
N GLY A 231 2.66 22.76 -0.95
CA GLY A 231 1.42 22.00 -1.15
C GLY A 231 1.51 20.52 -0.83
N PHE A 232 2.63 20.05 -0.28
CA PHE A 232 2.74 18.68 0.24
C PHE A 232 1.95 18.55 1.55
N ASN A 233 1.19 17.46 1.68
CA ASN A 233 0.34 17.23 2.85
C ASN A 233 0.85 16.12 3.77
N SER A 234 1.95 15.45 3.39
CA SER A 234 2.50 14.37 4.18
C SER A 234 4.02 14.20 4.02
N LEU A 235 4.63 13.43 4.93
CA LEU A 235 6.01 12.94 4.81
C LEU A 235 6.23 11.62 5.58
N VAL A 236 7.33 10.93 5.31
CA VAL A 236 7.89 9.91 6.22
C VAL A 236 9.06 10.55 6.97
N SER A 237 9.01 10.59 8.29
CA SER A 237 9.98 11.34 9.08
C SER A 237 11.23 10.50 9.39
N LEU A 238 12.35 10.74 8.69
CA LEU A 238 13.62 10.03 8.92
C LEU A 238 14.38 10.58 10.14
N THR A 239 13.67 10.71 11.26
CA THR A 239 14.15 11.17 12.58
C THR A 239 13.19 10.67 13.64
N THR A 240 13.58 10.71 14.92
CA THR A 240 12.71 10.32 16.02
C THR A 240 12.17 11.51 16.78
N VAL A 241 11.08 11.29 17.53
CA VAL A 241 10.52 12.29 18.45
C VAL A 241 11.50 12.68 19.57
N PHE A 242 12.51 11.86 19.85
CA PHE A 242 13.52 12.18 20.85
C PHE A 242 14.54 13.19 20.33
N ASP A 243 14.79 13.20 19.01
CA ASP A 243 15.71 14.13 18.37
C ASP A 243 15.01 15.42 17.89
N SER A 244 13.74 15.32 17.46
CA SER A 244 13.04 16.39 16.73
C SER A 244 11.65 16.73 17.30
N ARG A 245 11.49 16.69 18.64
CA ARG A 245 10.17 16.89 19.30
C ARG A 245 9.49 18.20 18.91
N SER A 246 10.25 19.30 18.86
CA SER A 246 9.75 20.62 18.49
C SER A 246 9.19 20.67 17.08
N GLU A 247 9.80 19.91 16.17
CA GLU A 247 9.44 19.84 14.77
C GLU A 247 8.16 19.02 14.57
N TYR A 248 8.01 17.89 15.28
CA TYR A 248 6.74 17.15 15.29
C TYR A 248 5.58 18.03 15.78
N GLN A 249 5.77 18.76 16.89
CA GLN A 249 4.78 19.70 17.40
C GLN A 249 4.47 20.83 16.41
N TYR A 250 5.47 21.28 15.65
CA TYR A 250 5.26 22.30 14.63
C TYR A 250 4.50 21.76 13.41
N MET A 251 4.80 20.54 12.96
CA MET A 251 4.05 19.86 11.91
C MET A 251 2.58 19.66 12.30
N GLU A 252 2.29 19.32 13.56
CA GLU A 252 0.93 19.27 14.09
C GLU A 252 0.20 20.61 13.94
N SER A 253 0.86 21.74 14.23
CA SER A 253 0.26 23.07 14.09
C SER A 253 -0.06 23.45 12.64
N LEU A 254 0.50 22.74 11.66
CA LEU A 254 0.28 22.93 10.24
C LEU A 254 -0.68 21.88 9.64
N ASP A 255 -1.13 20.88 10.41
CA ASP A 255 -1.74 19.64 9.88
C ASP A 255 -0.86 18.98 8.78
N LEU A 256 0.47 19.08 8.92
CA LEU A 256 1.42 18.36 8.07
C LEU A 256 1.61 16.96 8.63
N ARG A 257 0.97 15.98 7.99
CA ARG A 257 0.85 14.62 8.54
C ARG A 257 2.11 13.80 8.29
N PHE A 258 2.43 12.87 9.17
CA PHE A 258 3.62 12.04 9.00
C PHE A 258 3.39 10.55 9.26
N MET A 259 4.12 9.73 8.51
CA MET A 259 4.35 8.33 8.82
C MET A 259 5.61 8.26 9.66
N TYR A 260 5.50 7.70 10.86
CA TYR A 260 6.59 7.69 11.83
C TYR A 260 7.57 6.55 11.54
N ASP A 261 8.87 6.87 11.44
CA ASP A 261 9.93 5.92 11.13
C ASP A 261 10.28 5.03 12.34
N LEU A 262 10.10 3.72 12.18
CA LEU A 262 10.54 2.69 13.14
C LEU A 262 11.55 1.70 12.52
N ARG A 263 12.08 1.94 11.32
CA ARG A 263 12.87 0.95 10.57
C ARG A 263 14.09 0.43 11.30
N SER A 264 14.79 1.31 12.03
CA SER A 264 15.97 0.93 12.82
C SER A 264 15.63 0.27 14.16
N TYR A 265 14.34 0.21 14.52
CA TYR A 265 13.87 -0.25 15.83
C TYR A 265 13.06 -1.54 15.77
N SER A 266 12.49 -1.92 14.63
CA SER A 266 11.55 -3.07 14.53
C SER A 266 12.08 -4.40 15.06
N LYS A 267 13.40 -4.61 15.03
CA LYS A 267 14.08 -5.79 15.59
C LYS A 267 14.28 -5.75 17.11
N ASN A 268 14.02 -4.61 17.74
CA ASN A 268 14.14 -4.39 19.18
C ASN A 268 12.81 -3.90 19.76
N LEU A 269 12.00 -4.84 20.24
CA LEU A 269 10.64 -4.56 20.73
C LEU A 269 10.60 -3.58 21.92
N THR A 270 11.66 -3.49 22.73
CA THR A 270 11.76 -2.48 23.78
C THR A 270 11.86 -1.09 23.18
N ALA A 271 12.71 -0.92 22.16
CA ALA A 271 12.84 0.36 21.47
C ALA A 271 11.57 0.74 20.69
N VAL A 272 10.92 -0.24 20.03
CA VAL A 272 9.59 -0.01 19.42
C VAL A 272 8.60 0.54 20.45
N ARG A 273 8.54 -0.09 21.63
CA ARG A 273 7.64 0.34 22.70
C ARG A 273 7.91 1.77 23.16
N GLU A 274 9.18 2.13 23.37
CA GLU A 274 9.58 3.48 23.77
C GLU A 274 9.21 4.53 22.72
N GLN A 275 9.49 4.24 21.44
CA GLN A 275 9.19 5.13 20.33
C GLN A 275 7.68 5.36 20.13
N VAL A 276 6.90 4.28 20.08
CA VAL A 276 5.44 4.34 19.89
C VAL A 276 4.77 5.05 21.06
N ALA A 277 5.16 4.74 22.30
CA ALA A 277 4.60 5.39 23.49
C ALA A 277 4.83 6.91 23.49
N ALA A 278 5.94 7.37 22.91
CA ALA A 278 6.30 8.79 22.88
C ALA A 278 5.59 9.61 21.79
N ILE A 279 5.06 8.96 20.73
CA ILE A 279 4.47 9.64 19.56
C ILE A 279 2.98 9.36 19.33
N LYS A 280 2.40 8.31 19.92
CA LYS A 280 1.01 7.85 19.67
C LYS A 280 -0.11 8.89 19.83
N ASP A 281 0.14 9.97 20.56
CA ASP A 281 -0.83 11.04 20.84
C ASP A 281 -0.56 12.30 20.00
N SER A 282 0.35 12.23 19.02
CA SER A 282 0.53 13.27 18.02
C SER A 282 -0.77 13.47 17.22
N GLN A 283 -1.09 14.71 16.86
CA GLN A 283 -2.26 15.05 16.05
C GLN A 283 -2.04 14.87 14.54
N ALA A 284 -0.78 14.67 14.13
CA ALA A 284 -0.38 14.60 12.72
C ALA A 284 0.14 13.22 12.30
N ILE A 285 0.35 12.28 13.24
CA ILE A 285 0.72 10.92 12.87
C ILE A 285 -0.43 10.26 12.08
N PHE A 286 -0.11 9.59 10.97
CA PHE A 286 -1.12 8.84 10.22
C PHE A 286 -0.83 7.35 10.09
N ALA A 287 0.41 6.91 10.28
CA ALA A 287 0.84 5.52 10.18
C ALA A 287 2.21 5.32 10.84
N TYR A 288 2.59 4.06 11.08
CA TYR A 288 3.94 3.67 11.47
C TYR A 288 4.63 2.93 10.32
N TRP A 289 5.86 3.32 9.98
CA TRP A 289 6.71 2.56 9.07
C TRP A 289 7.56 1.58 9.87
N ALA A 290 7.15 0.32 9.95
CA ALA A 290 7.79 -0.66 10.81
C ALA A 290 9.12 -1.17 10.25
N SER A 291 9.15 -1.53 8.96
CA SER A 291 10.32 -2.19 8.37
C SER A 291 10.60 -1.69 6.97
N ASP A 292 11.89 -1.57 6.68
CA ASP A 292 12.48 -1.13 5.42
C ASP A 292 13.15 -2.34 4.77
N GLU A 293 12.65 -2.74 3.59
CA GLU A 293 13.17 -3.84 2.76
C GLU A 293 13.55 -5.14 3.53
N PRO A 294 12.68 -5.67 4.43
CA PRO A 294 13.01 -6.88 5.18
C PRO A 294 13.16 -8.11 4.27
N ASP A 295 12.57 -8.09 3.08
CA ASP A 295 12.74 -9.07 2.02
C ASP A 295 14.11 -8.99 1.33
N GLY A 296 14.64 -7.78 1.16
CA GLY A 296 15.99 -7.53 0.66
C GLY A 296 17.05 -7.95 1.67
N HIS A 297 16.90 -7.50 2.92
CA HIS A 297 17.76 -7.82 4.05
C HIS A 297 17.60 -9.24 4.60
N GLN A 298 16.56 -9.96 4.16
CA GLN A 298 16.24 -11.33 4.56
C GLN A 298 16.01 -11.47 6.07
N ASP A 299 15.40 -10.44 6.65
CA ASP A 299 15.05 -10.38 8.05
C ASP A 299 14.20 -11.58 8.48
N ALA A 300 14.31 -11.99 9.75
CA ALA A 300 13.49 -13.06 10.28
C ALA A 300 11.99 -12.70 10.19
N PHE A 301 11.16 -13.64 9.72
CA PHE A 301 9.75 -13.37 9.41
C PHE A 301 8.93 -12.83 10.59
N HIS A 302 9.26 -13.23 11.83
CA HIS A 302 8.51 -12.80 13.02
C HIS A 302 8.71 -11.33 13.37
N PHE A 303 9.79 -10.68 12.93
CA PHE A 303 10.03 -9.27 13.26
C PHE A 303 8.88 -8.36 12.81
N ALA A 304 8.33 -8.59 11.62
CA ALA A 304 7.22 -7.80 11.12
C ALA A 304 5.94 -7.98 11.97
N THR A 305 5.63 -9.22 12.38
CA THR A 305 4.43 -9.51 13.19
C THR A 305 4.58 -9.03 14.63
N ASP A 306 5.76 -9.22 15.22
CA ASP A 306 6.01 -8.85 16.62
C ASP A 306 6.04 -7.33 16.79
N ALA A 307 6.67 -6.60 15.87
CA ALA A 307 6.65 -5.15 15.86
C ALA A 307 5.21 -4.60 15.74
N ARG A 308 4.41 -5.14 14.80
CA ARG A 308 2.99 -4.80 14.67
C ARG A 308 2.22 -5.03 15.97
N ASP A 309 2.42 -6.16 16.63
CA ASP A 309 1.69 -6.50 17.85
C ASP A 309 2.06 -5.56 19.00
N VAL A 310 3.34 -5.20 19.14
CA VAL A 310 3.77 -4.17 20.09
C VAL A 310 3.14 -2.82 19.77
N ILE A 311 3.20 -2.37 18.51
CA ILE A 311 2.60 -1.10 18.08
C ILE A 311 1.10 -1.08 18.44
N ARG A 312 0.33 -2.10 18.04
CA ARG A 312 -1.12 -2.15 18.28
C ARG A 312 -1.48 -2.26 19.76
N SER A 313 -0.63 -2.89 20.58
CA SER A 313 -0.84 -2.93 22.03
C SER A 313 -0.74 -1.55 22.71
N ILE A 314 -0.12 -0.58 22.04
CA ILE A 314 0.12 0.78 22.55
C ILE A 314 -0.75 1.80 21.82
N ASP A 315 -0.87 1.67 20.50
CA ASP A 315 -1.61 2.56 19.61
C ASP A 315 -2.38 1.77 18.53
N PRO A 316 -3.57 1.26 18.86
CA PRO A 316 -4.41 0.51 17.91
C PRO A 316 -5.11 1.42 16.88
N TYR A 317 -4.87 2.73 16.92
CA TYR A 317 -5.57 3.74 16.11
C TYR A 317 -4.89 4.06 14.78
N HIS A 318 -3.70 3.52 14.53
CA HIS A 318 -2.91 3.80 13.33
C HIS A 318 -2.42 2.51 12.64
N PRO A 319 -2.43 2.48 11.30
CA PRO A 319 -1.97 1.33 10.53
C PRO A 319 -0.44 1.21 10.53
N VAL A 320 0.04 0.00 10.26
CA VAL A 320 1.46 -0.33 10.17
C VAL A 320 1.86 -0.64 8.73
N ALA A 321 2.96 -0.06 8.27
CA ALA A 321 3.48 -0.20 6.92
C ALA A 321 4.79 -1.00 6.86
N VAL A 322 4.98 -1.73 5.77
CA VAL A 322 6.25 -2.36 5.37
C VAL A 322 6.63 -1.88 3.97
N THR A 323 7.91 -1.61 3.76
CA THR A 323 8.47 -1.34 2.44
C THR A 323 9.14 -2.61 1.90
N LEU A 324 8.85 -3.00 0.66
CA LEU A 324 9.42 -4.18 -0.01
C LEU A 324 10.15 -3.77 -1.30
N ASN A 325 11.33 -4.36 -1.52
CA ASN A 325 12.11 -4.12 -2.75
C ASN A 325 12.19 -5.35 -3.66
N CYS A 326 11.96 -6.55 -3.15
CA CYS A 326 12.08 -7.75 -3.97
C CYS A 326 10.83 -7.97 -4.83
N GLN A 327 11.03 -8.39 -6.08
CA GLN A 327 9.90 -8.64 -6.98
C GLN A 327 9.05 -9.79 -6.48
N ASP A 328 9.70 -10.87 -6.06
CA ASP A 328 9.04 -12.07 -5.56
C ASP A 328 9.95 -12.87 -4.62
N TYR A 329 9.96 -12.48 -3.35
CA TYR A 329 10.69 -13.19 -2.31
C TYR A 329 9.90 -13.20 -1.00
N TYR A 330 9.29 -14.34 -0.67
CA TYR A 330 8.50 -14.59 0.55
C TYR A 330 7.47 -13.48 0.86
N TYR A 331 6.71 -13.04 -0.16
CA TYR A 331 5.71 -11.96 -0.02
C TYR A 331 4.75 -12.18 1.16
N GLY A 332 4.19 -13.39 1.30
CA GLY A 332 3.25 -13.72 2.37
C GLY A 332 3.82 -13.48 3.76
N PRO A 333 4.91 -14.16 4.15
CA PRO A 333 5.59 -13.93 5.42
C PRO A 333 6.00 -12.47 5.67
N TYR A 334 6.63 -11.80 4.69
CA TYR A 334 7.13 -10.43 4.88
C TYR A 334 6.03 -9.36 4.98
N THR A 335 4.81 -9.66 4.51
CA THR A 335 3.66 -8.74 4.62
C THR A 335 2.67 -9.11 5.74
N ALA A 336 2.92 -10.19 6.48
CA ALA A 336 2.01 -10.67 7.52
C ALA A 336 1.77 -9.64 8.64
N GLY A 337 2.80 -8.84 8.96
CA GLY A 337 2.76 -7.77 9.96
C GLY A 337 2.15 -6.44 9.49
N ALA A 338 1.83 -6.27 8.21
CA ALA A 338 1.54 -4.96 7.65
C ALA A 338 0.07 -4.77 7.24
N ASP A 339 -0.46 -3.57 7.43
CA ASP A 339 -1.71 -3.09 6.87
C ASP A 339 -1.50 -2.40 5.50
N ILE A 340 -0.31 -1.84 5.32
CA ILE A 340 0.13 -1.10 4.14
C ILE A 340 1.38 -1.77 3.57
N VAL A 341 1.40 -2.03 2.27
CA VAL A 341 2.58 -2.51 1.56
C VAL A 341 3.05 -1.40 0.64
N MET A 342 4.25 -0.90 0.88
CA MET A 342 4.92 0.11 0.09
C MET A 342 5.89 -0.63 -0.82
N GLU A 343 5.84 -0.36 -2.13
CA GLU A 343 6.83 -0.93 -3.04
C GLU A 343 7.95 0.08 -3.30
N ASP A 344 9.18 -0.43 -3.33
CA ASP A 344 10.41 0.36 -3.49
C ASP A 344 11.06 0.15 -4.86
N THR A 345 10.26 0.31 -5.92
CA THR A 345 10.76 0.15 -7.29
C THR A 345 11.37 1.47 -7.78
N TYR A 346 12.69 1.53 -7.86
CA TYR A 346 13.44 2.65 -8.43
C TYR A 346 14.11 2.26 -9.77
N PRO A 347 13.39 2.34 -10.90
CA PRO A 347 13.86 1.77 -12.15
C PRO A 347 14.78 2.70 -12.97
N ILE A 348 14.81 3.99 -12.68
CA ILE A 348 15.38 4.97 -13.61
C ILE A 348 16.90 5.08 -13.44
N GLY A 349 17.63 4.83 -14.54
CA GLY A 349 19.09 4.98 -14.57
C GLY A 349 19.86 3.79 -14.00
N ILE A 350 19.20 2.65 -13.76
CA ILE A 350 19.87 1.41 -13.35
C ILE A 350 20.56 0.71 -14.53
N ASN A 351 21.60 -0.08 -14.22
CA ASN A 351 22.08 -1.11 -15.14
C ASN A 351 21.39 -2.44 -14.76
N THR A 352 20.49 -2.92 -15.61
CA THR A 352 19.69 -4.12 -15.32
C THR A 352 20.45 -5.44 -15.48
N THR A 353 21.66 -5.40 -16.04
CA THR A 353 22.43 -6.61 -16.39
C THR A 353 23.71 -6.77 -15.58
N TRP A 354 24.18 -5.72 -14.92
CA TRP A 354 25.46 -5.73 -14.21
C TRP A 354 25.43 -4.86 -12.95
N SER A 355 25.78 -5.46 -11.82
CA SER A 355 25.76 -4.82 -10.51
C SER A 355 27.00 -3.97 -10.24
N LYS A 356 26.88 -3.03 -9.30
CA LYS A 356 28.04 -2.32 -8.72
C LYS A 356 29.03 -3.24 -7.99
N TRP A 357 28.59 -4.47 -7.68
CA TRP A 357 29.36 -5.50 -6.99
C TRP A 357 30.22 -6.36 -7.93
N GLY A 358 30.16 -6.12 -9.24
CA GLY A 358 30.95 -6.87 -10.23
C GLY A 358 30.32 -8.23 -10.57
N THR A 359 29.01 -8.37 -10.43
CA THR A 359 28.24 -9.58 -10.75
C THR A 359 27.19 -9.31 -11.81
N THR A 360 26.84 -10.32 -12.61
CA THR A 360 25.66 -10.23 -13.50
C THR A 360 24.39 -10.14 -12.66
N CYS A 361 23.41 -9.40 -13.16
CA CYS A 361 22.06 -9.38 -12.58
C CYS A 361 21.11 -10.22 -13.43
N ASN A 362 20.47 -11.20 -12.80
CA ASN A 362 19.44 -12.04 -13.39
C ASN A 362 18.56 -12.65 -12.29
N ALA A 363 17.76 -13.66 -12.62
CA ALA A 363 16.84 -14.32 -11.68
C ALA A 363 17.54 -15.06 -10.51
N THR A 364 18.83 -15.34 -10.58
CA THR A 364 19.56 -16.18 -9.61
C THR A 364 20.81 -15.53 -9.02
N TYR A 365 21.16 -14.32 -9.47
CA TYR A 365 22.42 -13.67 -9.10
C TYR A 365 22.36 -12.15 -9.23
N GLY A 366 23.19 -11.48 -8.43
CA GLY A 366 23.40 -10.05 -8.48
C GLY A 366 22.38 -9.22 -7.70
N ASP A 367 22.75 -7.96 -7.48
CA ASP A 367 21.90 -6.91 -6.95
C ASP A 367 22.14 -5.64 -7.78
N CYS A 368 21.11 -5.19 -8.49
CA CYS A 368 21.15 -4.04 -9.38
C CYS A 368 20.31 -2.86 -8.87
N GLY A 369 19.97 -2.84 -7.58
CA GLY A 369 19.18 -1.79 -6.93
C GLY A 369 17.66 -1.90 -7.14
N CYS A 370 17.22 -2.52 -8.24
CA CYS A 370 15.80 -2.79 -8.53
C CYS A 370 15.66 -4.24 -9.01
N ASP A 371 15.07 -5.09 -8.17
CA ASP A 371 15.05 -6.53 -8.43
C ASP A 371 14.25 -6.90 -9.70
N ASN A 372 14.93 -7.52 -10.67
CA ASN A 372 14.41 -7.95 -11.97
C ASN A 372 13.76 -6.85 -12.83
N CYS A 373 14.05 -5.58 -12.56
CA CYS A 373 13.50 -4.45 -13.31
C CYS A 373 14.12 -4.34 -14.72
N ARG A 374 13.38 -3.69 -15.63
CA ARG A 374 13.77 -3.43 -17.03
C ARG A 374 14.42 -2.06 -17.22
N GLY A 375 14.33 -1.19 -16.21
CA GLY A 375 14.93 0.14 -16.21
C GLY A 375 14.02 1.21 -16.82
N SER A 376 12.70 1.09 -16.62
CA SER A 376 11.70 1.99 -17.19
C SER A 376 10.60 2.34 -16.19
N VAL A 377 9.85 3.42 -16.44
CA VAL A 377 8.69 3.80 -15.61
C VAL A 377 7.63 2.70 -15.48
N TYR A 378 7.62 1.71 -16.39
CA TYR A 378 6.67 0.59 -16.38
C TYR A 378 7.03 -0.54 -15.42
N ASP A 379 8.21 -0.50 -14.81
CA ASP A 379 8.53 -1.41 -13.71
C ASP A 379 7.65 -1.12 -12.47
N VAL A 380 7.22 0.13 -12.26
CA VAL A 380 6.32 0.54 -11.17
C VAL A 380 4.96 -0.15 -11.25
N PRO A 381 4.16 -0.03 -12.34
CA PRO A 381 2.89 -0.73 -12.45
C PRO A 381 3.06 -2.25 -12.50
N GLU A 382 4.15 -2.76 -13.08
CA GLU A 382 4.45 -4.21 -13.07
C GLU A 382 4.63 -4.70 -11.63
N ARG A 383 5.37 -3.96 -10.78
CA ARG A 383 5.55 -4.33 -9.38
C ARG A 383 4.24 -4.33 -8.59
N LEU A 384 3.43 -3.27 -8.75
CA LEU A 384 2.13 -3.17 -8.08
C LEU A 384 1.18 -4.31 -8.51
N ASP A 385 1.16 -4.66 -9.80
CA ASP A 385 0.38 -5.77 -10.33
C ASP A 385 0.84 -7.14 -9.79
N ILE A 386 2.15 -7.33 -9.63
CA ILE A 386 2.75 -8.52 -9.04
C ILE A 386 2.33 -8.67 -7.57
N ILE A 387 2.43 -7.60 -6.78
CA ILE A 387 1.99 -7.59 -5.38
C ILE A 387 0.50 -7.98 -5.27
N GLN A 388 -0.37 -7.37 -6.08
CA GLN A 388 -1.80 -7.72 -6.10
C GLN A 388 -2.03 -9.16 -6.53
N ARG A 389 -1.23 -9.69 -7.45
CA ARG A 389 -1.29 -11.10 -7.88
C ARG A 389 -0.92 -12.03 -6.73
N HIS A 390 0.13 -11.72 -5.97
CA HIS A 390 0.54 -12.49 -4.80
C HIS A 390 -0.58 -12.54 -3.76
N GLU A 391 -1.25 -11.42 -3.48
CA GLU A 391 -2.39 -11.39 -2.58
C GLU A 391 -3.53 -12.30 -3.04
N ARG A 392 -3.87 -12.28 -4.34
CA ARG A 392 -4.87 -13.20 -4.91
C ARG A 392 -4.44 -14.65 -4.78
N TRP A 393 -3.18 -14.96 -5.08
CA TRP A 393 -2.62 -16.31 -4.96
C TRP A 393 -2.48 -16.80 -3.52
N LEU A 394 -2.50 -15.92 -2.53
CA LEU A 394 -2.49 -16.28 -1.11
C LEU A 394 -3.90 -16.19 -0.48
N ASN A 395 -4.94 -15.94 -1.29
CA ASN A 395 -6.30 -15.63 -0.85
C ASN A 395 -6.39 -14.53 0.21
N LEU A 396 -5.47 -13.57 0.18
CA LEU A 396 -5.47 -12.45 1.12
C LEU A 396 -6.54 -11.43 0.73
N TRP A 397 -6.98 -10.63 1.71
CA TRP A 397 -7.69 -9.39 1.41
C TRP A 397 -6.66 -8.36 0.92
N PRO A 398 -6.92 -7.59 -0.15
CA PRO A 398 -5.96 -6.62 -0.66
C PRO A 398 -5.52 -5.62 0.42
N LYS A 399 -4.20 -5.50 0.64
CA LYS A 399 -3.63 -4.47 1.52
C LYS A 399 -3.50 -3.15 0.77
N ILE A 400 -3.44 -2.05 1.50
CA ILE A 400 -3.24 -0.72 0.90
C ILE A 400 -1.85 -0.67 0.25
N LYS A 401 -1.77 -0.09 -0.96
CA LYS A 401 -0.53 0.08 -1.70
C LYS A 401 -0.05 1.52 -1.64
N VAL A 402 1.26 1.68 -1.56
CA VAL A 402 1.95 2.96 -1.58
C VAL A 402 3.11 2.84 -2.55
N HIS A 403 3.32 3.91 -3.32
CA HIS A 403 4.43 4.00 -4.26
C HIS A 403 5.52 4.86 -3.65
N ASN A 404 6.71 4.28 -3.49
CA ASN A 404 7.89 5.04 -3.16
C ASN A 404 8.47 5.59 -4.46
N LEU A 405 8.31 6.90 -4.68
CA LEU A 405 8.66 7.52 -5.95
C LEU A 405 10.17 7.77 -6.03
N GLN A 406 10.82 7.32 -7.11
CA GLN A 406 12.19 7.73 -7.38
C GLN A 406 12.22 9.24 -7.69
N ALA A 407 12.88 10.03 -6.85
CA ALA A 407 13.17 11.45 -7.11
C ALA A 407 14.65 11.77 -6.78
N PHE A 408 15.53 10.83 -7.12
CA PHE A 408 16.94 10.85 -6.78
C PHE A 408 17.78 10.00 -7.75
N HIS A 409 19.09 10.06 -7.55
CA HIS A 409 20.09 9.18 -8.16
C HIS A 409 21.24 8.92 -7.19
N GLY A 410 22.14 7.99 -7.51
CA GLY A 410 23.35 7.72 -6.74
C GLY A 410 23.47 6.28 -6.24
N GLU A 411 24.14 6.13 -5.10
CA GLU A 411 24.45 4.86 -4.41
C GLU A 411 25.19 3.79 -5.24
N GLY A 412 25.67 4.17 -6.43
CA GLY A 412 26.28 3.26 -7.39
C GLY A 412 25.28 2.42 -8.19
N TYR A 413 23.96 2.57 -7.96
CA TYR A 413 22.92 1.89 -8.73
C TYR A 413 22.30 2.78 -9.81
N TRP A 414 21.95 4.03 -9.46
CA TRP A 414 21.21 4.93 -10.33
C TRP A 414 22.12 6.01 -10.93
N ALA A 415 22.40 5.90 -12.23
CA ALA A 415 23.32 6.79 -12.93
C ALA A 415 22.79 8.20 -13.19
N ARG A 416 21.46 8.41 -13.08
CA ARG A 416 20.81 9.70 -13.29
C ARG A 416 19.49 9.78 -12.51
N SER A 417 19.06 11.01 -12.26
CA SER A 417 17.69 11.28 -11.79
C SER A 417 16.66 11.02 -12.89
N PRO A 418 15.39 10.77 -12.53
CA PRO A 418 14.28 10.81 -13.47
C PRO A 418 14.11 12.19 -14.11
N SER A 419 13.70 12.21 -15.37
CA SER A 419 13.17 13.40 -16.03
C SER A 419 11.80 13.78 -15.45
N LEU A 420 11.38 15.03 -15.67
CA LEU A 420 10.07 15.50 -15.20
C LEU A 420 8.90 14.71 -15.80
N GLN A 421 9.04 14.23 -17.04
CA GLN A 421 8.06 13.36 -17.69
C GLN A 421 8.01 11.98 -17.03
N GLU A 422 9.17 11.39 -16.72
CA GLU A 422 9.24 10.10 -16.00
C GLU A 422 8.64 10.22 -14.59
N LEU A 423 8.87 11.33 -13.88
CA LEU A 423 8.23 11.59 -12.59
C LEU A 423 6.70 11.58 -12.70
N ASN A 424 6.13 12.27 -13.69
CA ASN A 424 4.68 12.26 -13.90
C ASN A 424 4.17 10.86 -14.23
N ALA A 425 4.86 10.15 -15.12
CA ALA A 425 4.45 8.82 -15.57
C ALA A 425 4.46 7.82 -14.41
N MET A 426 5.52 7.78 -13.59
CA MET A 426 5.58 6.89 -12.42
C MET A 426 4.45 7.19 -11.42
N ASN A 427 4.18 8.47 -11.12
CA ASN A 427 3.05 8.85 -10.27
C ASN A 427 1.70 8.37 -10.81
N ALA A 428 1.42 8.65 -12.09
CA ALA A 428 0.15 8.31 -12.72
C ALA A 428 -0.04 6.79 -12.82
N LEU A 429 0.97 6.06 -13.30
CA LEU A 429 0.96 4.61 -13.38
C LEU A 429 0.76 3.97 -12.00
N ALA A 430 1.43 4.49 -10.96
CA ALA A 430 1.23 4.01 -9.60
C ALA A 430 -0.23 4.12 -9.15
N PHE A 431 -0.87 5.28 -9.35
CA PHE A 431 -2.29 5.46 -9.03
C PHE A 431 -3.18 4.49 -9.82
N MET A 432 -2.97 4.41 -11.12
CA MET A 432 -3.73 3.54 -12.04
C MET A 432 -3.65 2.07 -11.64
N HIS A 433 -2.55 1.67 -11.00
CA HIS A 433 -2.29 0.33 -10.48
C HIS A 433 -2.53 0.20 -8.97
N GLY A 434 -3.39 1.06 -8.42
CA GLY A 434 -3.96 0.88 -7.09
C GLY A 434 -3.16 1.48 -5.94
N SER A 435 -2.09 2.24 -6.21
CA SER A 435 -1.42 3.02 -5.16
C SER A 435 -2.36 4.10 -4.60
N LYS A 436 -2.29 4.28 -3.29
CA LYS A 436 -3.12 5.22 -2.51
C LYS A 436 -2.28 6.23 -1.74
N ALA A 437 -0.98 6.30 -2.00
CA ALA A 437 -0.07 7.34 -1.53
C ALA A 437 1.20 7.40 -2.38
N GLN A 438 1.86 8.56 -2.39
CA GLN A 438 3.12 8.79 -3.09
C GLN A 438 4.11 9.40 -2.12
N LEU A 439 5.20 8.68 -1.86
CA LEU A 439 6.24 9.10 -0.93
C LEU A 439 7.59 9.02 -1.64
N ALA A 440 8.07 10.16 -2.11
CA ALA A 440 9.30 10.25 -2.86
C ALA A 440 10.55 10.15 -1.97
N TRP A 441 11.55 9.37 -2.40
CA TRP A 441 12.86 9.33 -1.75
C TRP A 441 13.81 10.32 -2.45
N VAL A 442 14.45 11.28 -1.77
CA VAL A 442 14.27 11.77 -0.38
C VAL A 442 14.39 13.30 -0.37
N TRP A 443 13.75 13.96 0.60
CA TRP A 443 13.79 15.42 0.79
C TRP A 443 14.87 15.84 1.80
N PRO A 444 15.61 16.95 1.58
CA PRO A 444 15.53 17.83 0.41
C PRO A 444 16.08 17.18 -0.86
N THR A 445 15.36 17.36 -1.98
CA THR A 445 15.77 16.93 -3.32
C THR A 445 16.25 18.12 -4.17
N SER A 446 16.55 17.91 -5.45
CA SER A 446 16.88 19.00 -6.36
C SER A 446 15.70 20.00 -6.48
N GLY A 447 16.01 21.27 -6.68
CA GLY A 447 14.99 22.33 -6.72
C GLY A 447 13.98 22.19 -7.85
N ASP A 448 14.34 21.53 -8.95
CA ASP A 448 13.44 21.32 -10.09
C ASP A 448 12.51 20.12 -9.89
N GLU A 449 13.02 18.98 -9.39
CA GLU A 449 12.19 17.81 -9.06
C GLU A 449 11.17 18.15 -7.97
N GLY A 450 11.62 18.82 -6.90
CA GLY A 450 10.76 19.23 -5.79
C GLY A 450 9.65 20.18 -6.23
N ARG A 451 9.98 21.22 -7.00
CA ARG A 451 8.99 22.19 -7.52
C ARG A 451 8.01 21.53 -8.48
N HIS A 452 8.49 20.61 -9.32
CA HIS A 452 7.64 19.90 -10.28
C HIS A 452 6.63 18.98 -9.57
N LEU A 453 7.09 18.23 -8.57
CA LEU A 453 6.22 17.37 -7.75
C LEU A 453 5.23 18.19 -6.91
N ALA A 454 5.62 19.37 -6.42
CA ALA A 454 4.72 20.30 -5.75
C ALA A 454 3.56 20.74 -6.67
N VAL A 455 3.87 21.10 -7.93
CA VAL A 455 2.85 21.46 -8.93
C VAL A 455 1.91 20.28 -9.19
N PHE A 456 2.44 19.06 -9.36
CA PHE A 456 1.62 17.86 -9.54
C PHE A 456 0.73 17.59 -8.30
N ALA A 457 1.32 17.62 -7.10
CA ALA A 457 0.62 17.44 -5.83
C ALA A 457 -0.56 18.41 -5.69
N SER A 458 -0.37 19.69 -6.02
CA SER A 458 -1.43 20.71 -5.94
C SER A 458 -2.68 20.38 -6.78
N LYS A 459 -2.50 19.66 -7.89
CA LYS A 459 -3.62 19.22 -8.76
C LYS A 459 -4.30 17.97 -8.23
N ILE A 460 -3.51 17.01 -7.76
CA ILE A 460 -4.00 15.71 -7.30
C ILE A 460 -4.67 15.81 -5.92
N LEU A 461 -4.14 16.64 -5.03
CA LEU A 461 -4.68 16.81 -3.67
C LEU A 461 -5.92 17.72 -3.63
N ALA A 462 -6.21 18.45 -4.70
CA ALA A 462 -7.43 19.24 -4.82
C ALA A 462 -8.67 18.36 -5.05
N ASN A 463 -9.83 18.82 -4.60
CA ASN A 463 -11.09 18.19 -4.97
C ASN A 463 -11.49 18.60 -6.40
N PRO A 464 -12.10 17.68 -7.18
CA PRO A 464 -12.56 16.34 -6.79
C PRO A 464 -11.50 15.22 -6.91
N MET A 465 -10.30 15.51 -7.42
CA MET A 465 -9.25 14.51 -7.69
C MET A 465 -8.90 13.64 -6.48
N ARG A 466 -8.61 14.27 -5.34
CA ARG A 466 -8.29 13.57 -4.09
C ARG A 466 -9.38 12.58 -3.71
N ASP A 467 -10.63 13.02 -3.72
CA ASP A 467 -11.76 12.19 -3.30
C ASP A 467 -12.03 11.06 -4.31
N LEU A 468 -11.88 11.30 -5.62
CA LEU A 468 -11.98 10.27 -6.66
C LEU A 468 -10.90 9.18 -6.49
N ILE A 469 -9.65 9.58 -6.22
CA ILE A 469 -8.55 8.64 -6.01
C ILE A 469 -8.71 7.88 -4.69
N VAL A 470 -9.03 8.57 -3.59
CA VAL A 470 -9.11 7.95 -2.26
C VAL A 470 -10.34 7.06 -2.16
N ARG A 471 -11.52 7.56 -2.54
CA ARG A 471 -12.80 6.84 -2.38
C ARG A 471 -13.14 5.93 -3.55
N GLY A 472 -12.59 6.17 -4.74
CA GLY A 472 -12.82 5.33 -5.92
C GLY A 472 -11.84 4.17 -6.00
N LYS A 473 -12.19 3.17 -6.81
CA LYS A 473 -11.34 2.03 -7.16
C LYS A 473 -10.79 2.23 -8.56
N ALA A 474 -9.47 2.14 -8.73
CA ALA A 474 -8.85 2.22 -10.05
C ALA A 474 -9.30 1.02 -10.88
N THR A 475 -9.90 1.27 -12.03
CA THR A 475 -10.32 0.24 -12.97
C THR A 475 -9.61 0.44 -14.29
N ARG A 476 -8.89 -0.59 -14.74
CA ARG A 476 -8.20 -0.54 -16.04
C ARG A 476 -9.21 -0.39 -17.16
N ALA A 477 -8.91 0.54 -18.07
CA ALA A 477 -9.67 0.78 -19.27
C ALA A 477 -8.90 0.25 -20.47
N ARG A 478 -9.59 -0.39 -21.41
CA ARG A 478 -8.99 -0.70 -22.70
C ARG A 478 -8.87 0.60 -23.50
N VAL A 479 -7.75 0.75 -24.19
CA VAL A 479 -7.56 1.82 -25.18
C VAL A 479 -7.72 1.22 -26.57
N GLU A 480 -8.45 1.93 -27.42
CA GLU A 480 -8.60 1.59 -28.84
C GLU A 480 -7.91 2.68 -29.66
N CYS A 481 -6.88 2.29 -30.41
CA CYS A 481 -6.11 3.18 -31.27
C CYS A 481 -6.41 2.88 -32.74
N ALA A 482 -6.64 3.93 -33.54
CA ALA A 482 -6.85 3.77 -34.99
C ALA A 482 -5.58 3.35 -35.74
N VAL A 483 -4.41 3.46 -35.11
CA VAL A 483 -3.13 3.03 -35.68
C VAL A 483 -2.87 1.58 -35.27
N ASP A 484 -2.74 0.72 -36.28
CA ASP A 484 -2.56 -0.73 -36.10
C ASP A 484 -1.45 -1.06 -35.10
N LYS A 485 -1.77 -1.95 -34.16
CA LYS A 485 -0.86 -2.53 -33.15
C LYS A 485 -0.29 -1.54 -32.13
N LEU A 486 -0.93 -0.39 -31.92
CA LEU A 486 -0.53 0.57 -30.89
C LEU A 486 -1.45 0.56 -29.65
N ASP A 487 -2.44 -0.33 -29.56
CA ASP A 487 -3.32 -0.38 -28.38
C ASP A 487 -2.54 -0.60 -27.07
N ASP A 488 -1.53 -1.49 -27.09
CA ASP A 488 -0.68 -1.80 -25.93
C ASP A 488 0.39 -0.72 -25.64
N ALA A 489 0.41 0.36 -26.42
CA ALA A 489 1.28 1.52 -26.19
C ALA A 489 0.70 2.51 -25.17
N PHE A 490 -0.49 2.25 -24.64
CA PHE A 490 -1.18 3.10 -23.69
C PHE A 490 -1.54 2.33 -22.44
N ASP A 491 -1.43 2.99 -21.30
CA ASP A 491 -2.08 2.56 -20.07
C ASP A 491 -3.23 3.52 -19.80
N ALA A 492 -4.40 3.00 -19.41
CA ALA A 492 -5.55 3.82 -19.07
C ALA A 492 -6.33 3.22 -17.90
N ALA A 493 -6.83 4.08 -17.02
CA ALA A 493 -7.68 3.69 -15.92
C ALA A 493 -8.71 4.77 -15.60
N TYR A 494 -9.79 4.37 -14.94
CA TYR A 494 -10.80 5.27 -14.43
C TYR A 494 -11.17 4.98 -12.97
N TRP A 495 -11.70 6.01 -12.29
CA TRP A 495 -12.25 5.95 -10.94
C TRP A 495 -13.62 6.60 -10.94
N GLN A 496 -14.61 5.91 -10.39
CA GLN A 496 -15.96 6.44 -10.25
C GLN A 496 -16.27 6.73 -8.79
N VAL A 497 -16.80 7.91 -8.51
CA VAL A 497 -17.44 8.26 -7.23
C VAL A 497 -18.71 9.05 -7.52
N GLY A 498 -19.86 8.44 -7.24
CA GLY A 498 -21.16 9.04 -7.60
C GLY A 498 -21.30 9.23 -9.11
N ASP A 499 -21.60 10.46 -9.51
CA ASP A 499 -21.76 10.93 -10.89
C ASP A 499 -20.46 11.49 -11.51
N GLN A 500 -19.34 11.39 -10.80
CA GLN A 500 -18.03 11.83 -11.27
C GLN A 500 -17.14 10.64 -11.63
N LEU A 501 -16.41 10.81 -12.73
CA LEU A 501 -15.45 9.85 -13.25
C LEU A 501 -14.11 10.55 -13.51
N LEU A 502 -13.05 10.12 -12.84
CA LEU A 502 -11.68 10.45 -13.22
C LEU A 502 -11.23 9.46 -14.29
N VAL A 503 -10.62 9.93 -15.37
CA VAL A 503 -9.94 9.10 -16.37
C VAL A 503 -8.50 9.56 -16.49
N SER A 504 -7.56 8.61 -16.43
CA SER A 504 -6.12 8.83 -16.59
C SER A 504 -5.59 7.98 -17.75
N LEU A 505 -4.68 8.55 -18.53
CA LEU A 505 -3.97 7.87 -19.61
C LEU A 505 -2.48 8.21 -19.58
N VAL A 506 -1.63 7.20 -19.74
CA VAL A 506 -0.18 7.33 -19.90
C VAL A 506 0.21 6.73 -21.25
N SER A 507 1.04 7.44 -22.02
CA SER A 507 1.44 6.99 -23.36
C SER A 507 2.93 6.66 -23.49
N ARG A 508 3.21 5.60 -24.23
CA ARG A 508 4.56 5.18 -24.69
C ARG A 508 4.94 5.75 -26.05
N VAL A 509 4.02 6.43 -26.74
CA VAL A 509 4.20 6.82 -28.14
C VAL A 509 3.71 8.24 -28.36
N THR A 510 4.17 8.86 -29.45
CA THR A 510 3.61 10.11 -29.93
C THR A 510 2.60 9.82 -31.03
N LEU A 511 1.40 10.40 -30.92
CA LEU A 511 0.38 10.43 -31.98
C LEU A 511 0.10 11.88 -32.40
N ASP A 512 0.17 12.12 -33.70
CA ASP A 512 -0.18 13.41 -34.30
C ASP A 512 -1.68 13.73 -34.16
N SER A 513 -2.08 14.98 -34.38
CA SER A 513 -3.46 15.47 -34.22
C SER A 513 -4.53 14.68 -34.97
N ASN A 514 -4.15 14.01 -36.06
CA ASN A 514 -5.05 13.26 -36.92
C ASN A 514 -5.35 11.85 -36.39
N HIS A 515 -4.61 11.40 -35.36
CA HIS A 515 -4.77 10.10 -34.72
C HIS A 515 -5.08 10.31 -33.24
N GLY A 516 -6.25 9.84 -32.82
CA GLY A 516 -6.66 9.82 -31.43
C GLY A 516 -6.84 8.40 -30.91
N VAL A 517 -7.02 8.30 -29.60
CA VAL A 517 -7.39 7.05 -28.93
C VAL A 517 -8.76 7.18 -28.30
N ASN A 518 -9.54 6.10 -28.33
CA ASN A 518 -10.78 5.98 -27.58
C ASN A 518 -10.51 5.20 -26.29
N ILE A 519 -11.06 5.67 -25.19
CA ILE A 519 -10.97 4.99 -23.89
C ILE A 519 -12.28 4.25 -23.68
N ALA A 520 -12.22 2.93 -23.70
CA ALA A 520 -13.38 2.07 -23.57
C ALA A 520 -13.89 2.09 -22.12
N LEU A 521 -15.06 2.68 -21.92
CA LEU A 521 -15.80 2.68 -20.66
C LEU A 521 -16.94 1.65 -20.71
N PRO A 522 -17.33 1.05 -19.58
CA PRO A 522 -18.53 0.22 -19.51
C PRO A 522 -19.76 0.96 -20.02
N SER A 523 -20.72 0.24 -20.61
CA SER A 523 -21.96 0.84 -21.15
C SER A 523 -22.81 1.54 -20.10
N SER A 524 -22.65 1.20 -18.82
CA SER A 524 -23.30 1.89 -17.69
C SER A 524 -22.67 3.25 -17.37
N LEU A 525 -21.45 3.53 -17.84
CA LEU A 525 -20.73 4.78 -17.60
C LEU A 525 -20.75 5.60 -18.88
N VAL A 526 -21.77 6.45 -19.03
CA VAL A 526 -21.94 7.31 -20.21
C VAL A 526 -21.47 8.73 -19.88
N PRO A 527 -20.28 9.15 -20.33
CA PRO A 527 -19.78 10.50 -20.08
C PRO A 527 -20.64 11.55 -20.79
N GLN A 528 -20.97 12.61 -20.07
CA GLN A 528 -21.81 13.72 -20.54
C GLN A 528 -20.99 14.97 -20.81
N ARG A 529 -20.05 15.28 -19.90
CA ARG A 529 -19.32 16.55 -19.94
C ARG A 529 -17.95 16.44 -19.29
N VAL A 530 -16.95 17.11 -19.88
CA VAL A 530 -15.66 17.33 -19.22
C VAL A 530 -15.83 18.42 -18.17
N VAL A 531 -15.59 18.07 -16.90
CA VAL A 531 -15.67 18.98 -15.76
C VAL A 531 -14.35 19.72 -15.59
N GLN A 532 -13.23 19.01 -15.72
CA GLN A 532 -11.90 19.55 -15.49
C GLN A 532 -10.85 18.77 -16.27
N ASP A 533 -10.02 19.48 -17.04
CA ASP A 533 -8.73 18.96 -17.50
C ASP A 533 -7.70 19.20 -16.39
N VAL A 534 -7.16 18.12 -15.83
CA VAL A 534 -6.37 18.16 -14.60
C VAL A 534 -4.88 18.21 -14.91
N TRP A 535 -4.44 17.43 -15.89
CA TRP A 535 -3.04 17.31 -16.26
C TRP A 535 -2.87 16.91 -17.74
N GLY A 536 -1.77 17.35 -18.34
CA GLY A 536 -1.35 16.94 -19.69
C GLY A 536 -1.79 17.86 -20.82
N ASN A 537 -2.82 18.69 -20.61
CA ASN A 537 -3.40 19.58 -21.62
C ASN A 537 -3.77 18.84 -22.93
N GLY A 538 -4.36 17.66 -22.77
CA GLY A 538 -4.80 16.82 -23.89
C GLY A 538 -6.07 17.35 -24.54
N GLN A 539 -6.30 17.02 -25.82
CA GLN A 539 -7.56 17.34 -26.48
C GLN A 539 -8.60 16.25 -26.23
N TRP A 540 -9.31 16.38 -25.12
CA TRP A 540 -10.40 15.49 -24.75
C TRP A 540 -11.66 15.77 -25.56
N LEU A 541 -12.25 14.74 -26.14
CA LEU A 541 -13.45 14.82 -26.95
C LEU A 541 -14.50 13.82 -26.45
N LEU A 542 -15.72 14.31 -26.28
CA LEU A 542 -16.90 13.52 -25.91
C LEU A 542 -17.84 13.43 -27.09
N GLN A 543 -17.99 12.21 -27.65
CA GLN A 543 -18.89 11.96 -28.77
C GLN A 543 -19.63 10.64 -28.57
N ARG A 544 -20.97 10.69 -28.68
CA ARG A 544 -21.84 9.49 -28.62
C ARG A 544 -21.62 8.62 -27.35
N GLY A 545 -21.31 9.24 -26.22
CA GLY A 545 -21.02 8.52 -24.97
C GLY A 545 -19.64 7.85 -24.92
N GLN A 546 -18.74 8.19 -25.85
CA GLN A 546 -17.35 7.76 -25.83
C GLN A 546 -16.44 8.93 -25.47
N LEU A 547 -15.39 8.63 -24.72
CA LEU A 547 -14.32 9.57 -24.39
C LEU A 547 -13.09 9.25 -25.23
N SER A 548 -12.62 10.24 -25.97
CA SER A 548 -11.41 10.13 -26.78
C SER A 548 -10.42 11.25 -26.50
N LEU A 549 -9.17 11.00 -26.87
CA LEU A 549 -8.05 11.90 -26.65
C LEU A 549 -7.19 11.97 -27.92
N SER A 550 -6.80 13.17 -28.33
CA SER A 550 -5.83 13.41 -29.41
C SER A 550 -4.67 14.31 -28.92
N LEU A 551 -3.67 14.53 -29.78
CA LEU A 551 -2.42 15.25 -29.47
C LEU A 551 -1.60 14.58 -28.36
N ILE A 552 -1.34 13.29 -28.54
CA ILE A 552 -0.67 12.46 -27.54
C ILE A 552 0.83 12.49 -27.78
N ARG A 553 1.60 12.72 -26.72
CA ARG A 553 3.07 12.69 -26.76
C ARG A 553 3.59 11.49 -25.98
N GLU A 554 4.76 11.00 -26.39
CA GLU A 554 5.48 9.98 -25.66
C GLU A 554 5.79 10.44 -24.22
N MET A 555 5.76 9.49 -23.28
CA MET A 555 6.01 9.69 -21.85
C MET A 555 5.12 10.77 -21.21
N SER A 556 3.94 11.02 -21.80
CA SER A 556 3.01 12.03 -21.30
C SER A 556 1.86 11.38 -20.56
N VAL A 557 1.36 12.12 -19.58
CA VAL A 557 0.23 11.78 -18.72
C VAL A 557 -0.91 12.73 -19.02
N TYR A 558 -2.11 12.21 -19.11
CA TYR A 558 -3.34 12.98 -19.31
C TYR A 558 -4.36 12.56 -18.27
N MET A 559 -4.94 13.53 -17.56
CA MET A 559 -5.95 13.28 -16.53
C MET A 559 -7.13 14.22 -16.70
N VAL A 560 -8.34 13.67 -16.72
CA VAL A 560 -9.58 14.44 -16.88
C VAL A 560 -10.66 13.95 -15.93
N VAL A 561 -11.43 14.89 -15.39
CA VAL A 561 -12.66 14.59 -14.65
C VAL A 561 -13.84 14.83 -15.57
N VAL A 562 -14.71 13.83 -15.70
CA VAL A 562 -15.94 13.89 -16.47
C VAL A 562 -17.15 13.59 -15.59
N GLU A 563 -18.26 14.22 -15.91
CA GLU A 563 -19.57 13.95 -15.34
C GLU A 563 -20.21 12.83 -16.17
N ILE A 564 -20.77 11.83 -15.50
CA ILE A 564 -21.48 10.70 -16.14
C ILE A 564 -22.97 10.78 -15.82
N MET A 565 -23.80 10.17 -16.66
CA MET A 565 -25.23 10.04 -16.35
C MET A 565 -25.39 9.19 -15.08
N GLY A 566 -26.06 9.74 -14.06
CA GLY A 566 -26.34 9.01 -12.82
C GLY A 566 -27.14 7.74 -13.10
N VAL A 567 -26.74 6.63 -12.47
CA VAL A 567 -27.50 5.37 -12.45
C VAL A 567 -28.66 5.48 -11.48
#